data_AF-A0AA88GHC6-F1
#
_entry.id   AF-A0AA88GHC6-F1
#
_cell.length_a   1.000
_cell.length_b   1.000
_cell.length_c   1.000
_cell.angle_alpha   90.00
_cell.angle_beta   90.00
_cell.angle_gamma   90.00
#
_symmetry.space_group_name_H-M   'P 1'
#
loop_
_entity.id
_entity.type
_entity.pdbx_description
1 polymer ?
#
loop_
_entity_poly.entity_id
_entity_poly.type
_entity_poly.pdbx_seq_one_letter_code
_entity_poly.pdbx_strand_id
1 'polypeptide(L)'
;MSSAPVKKVFSSLQFYTYFFCPYAHRSLIALIEAQLANKLDAFSSDQQATAITYHEVDLYLNEQLTDSFKSINPQGKVPTIRFKLNDGSNSEQELIINESLVINDFLQEVLIPELLPINSNDGQAESAYKKSLAKIWISYFDSNVNSLLFKLVFGEEPSLEKVKAEILTPIQDKLTFLVRNGFSAARKAVSEGPYFFGNHFSLVDIAYFPFVTRLEIILRHKYGLNLFEPFGNASQQTADALKLFSAWYENVKARESIQRSSFKPLFVPVTFTSNELKKQSVSGFNADIKELKELRKPGVISQDEFDTKFFDYEKYVVLGFDLLRKREQQRK
;
A
#
# COMPACT_ATOMS: atom_id res chain seq x y z
N MET A 1 -4.79 35.07 18.15
CA MET A 1 -3.40 34.88 17.69
C MET A 1 -3.46 34.11 16.38
N SER A 2 -3.20 34.78 15.26
CA SER A 2 -3.15 34.14 13.94
C SER A 2 -1.94 33.22 13.91
N SER A 3 -2.12 31.91 13.78
CA SER A 3 -1.01 30.99 13.55
C SER A 3 -0.32 31.38 12.25
N ALA A 4 0.99 31.59 12.30
CA ALA A 4 1.78 31.80 11.10
C ALA A 4 1.59 30.59 10.15
N PRO A 5 1.50 30.80 8.82
CA PRO A 5 1.37 29.70 7.88
C PRO A 5 2.60 28.79 8.03
N VAL A 6 2.36 27.50 8.28
CA VAL A 6 3.42 26.49 8.30
C VAL A 6 4.10 26.53 6.93
N LYS A 7 5.38 26.93 6.89
CA LYS A 7 6.15 26.97 5.66
C LYS A 7 6.18 25.55 5.09
N LYS A 8 5.61 25.33 3.90
CA LYS A 8 5.67 24.01 3.25
C LYS A 8 7.14 23.65 3.05
N VAL A 9 7.53 22.48 3.54
CA VAL A 9 8.92 21.96 3.50
C VAL A 9 9.34 21.58 2.07
N PHE A 10 8.41 21.65 1.11
CA PHE A 10 8.59 21.25 -0.28
C PHE A 10 7.82 22.16 -1.23
N SER A 11 8.26 22.24 -2.48
CA SER A 11 7.56 22.94 -3.56
C SER A 11 6.78 21.98 -4.46
N SER A 12 7.25 20.75 -4.64
CA SER A 12 6.50 19.71 -5.38
C SER A 12 6.85 18.28 -4.94
N LEU A 13 5.90 17.37 -5.08
CA LEU A 13 6.00 15.92 -4.84
C LEU A 13 5.29 15.19 -5.99
N GLN A 14 6.05 14.51 -6.84
CA GLN A 14 5.50 13.65 -7.88
C GLN A 14 5.57 12.20 -7.41
N PHE A 15 4.42 11.52 -7.34
CA PHE A 15 4.31 10.12 -6.91
C PHE A 15 4.09 9.20 -8.11
N TYR A 16 5.12 8.46 -8.48
CA TYR A 16 5.09 7.45 -9.53
C TYR A 16 4.74 6.08 -8.95
N THR A 17 3.66 5.49 -9.42
CA THR A 17 3.00 4.38 -8.74
C THR A 17 2.29 3.45 -9.71
N TYR A 18 1.78 2.34 -9.21
CA TYR A 18 0.84 1.49 -9.91
C TYR A 18 -0.23 1.06 -8.91
N PHE A 19 -1.49 1.38 -9.18
CA PHE A 19 -2.57 1.25 -8.21
C PHE A 19 -2.74 -0.18 -7.67
N PHE A 20 -2.47 -1.18 -8.51
CA PHE A 20 -2.51 -2.59 -8.09
C PHE A 20 -1.30 -3.02 -7.24
N CYS A 21 -0.16 -2.34 -7.32
CA CYS A 21 1.08 -2.76 -6.66
C CYS A 21 0.97 -2.65 -5.13
N PRO A 22 1.17 -3.74 -4.35
CA PRO A 22 1.09 -3.69 -2.89
C PRO A 22 2.22 -2.84 -2.27
N TYR A 23 3.41 -2.79 -2.87
CA TYR A 23 4.49 -1.92 -2.41
C TYR A 23 4.13 -0.45 -2.62
N ALA A 24 3.58 -0.09 -3.78
CA ALA A 24 3.18 1.29 -4.05
C ALA A 24 1.99 1.71 -3.17
N HIS A 25 1.10 0.77 -2.87
CA HIS A 25 0.01 0.96 -1.93
C HIS A 25 0.52 1.32 -0.51
N ARG A 26 1.66 0.78 -0.03
CA ARG A 26 2.27 1.25 1.25
C ARG A 26 2.51 2.76 1.24
N SER A 27 3.07 3.30 0.17
CA SER A 27 3.38 4.73 0.07
C SER A 27 2.15 5.58 -0.22
N LEU A 28 1.17 5.06 -0.96
CA LEU A 28 -0.12 5.72 -1.14
C LEU A 28 -0.83 5.94 0.21
N ILE A 29 -0.84 4.93 1.10
CA ILE A 29 -1.44 5.07 2.44
C ILE A 29 -0.74 6.18 3.22
N ALA A 30 0.61 6.19 3.24
CA ALA A 30 1.38 7.23 3.95
C ALA A 30 1.12 8.65 3.39
N LEU A 31 1.00 8.79 2.07
CA LEU A 31 0.63 10.07 1.45
C LEU A 31 -0.78 10.51 1.85
N ILE A 32 -1.74 9.57 1.90
CA ILE A 32 -3.10 9.88 2.35
C ILE A 32 -3.13 10.22 3.85
N GLU A 33 -2.33 9.58 4.70
CA GLU A 33 -2.17 10.01 6.10
C GLU A 33 -1.71 11.46 6.20
N ALA A 34 -0.72 11.86 5.39
CA ALA A 34 -0.28 13.25 5.32
C ALA A 34 -1.37 14.20 4.80
N GLN A 35 -2.23 13.75 3.87
CA GLN A 35 -3.39 14.52 3.43
C GLN A 35 -4.41 14.70 4.56
N LEU A 36 -4.74 13.63 5.28
CA LEU A 36 -5.65 13.67 6.42
C LEU A 36 -5.12 14.56 7.56
N ALA A 37 -3.79 14.63 7.73
CA ALA A 37 -3.13 15.51 8.68
C ALA A 37 -2.98 16.97 8.19
N ASN A 38 -3.53 17.33 7.03
CA ASN A 38 -3.38 18.65 6.38
C ASN A 38 -1.92 19.04 6.11
N LYS A 39 -1.05 18.05 5.88
CA LYS A 39 0.37 18.21 5.54
C LYS A 39 0.63 18.13 4.04
N LEU A 40 -0.29 17.50 3.30
CA LEU A 40 -0.30 17.41 1.84
C LEU A 40 -1.68 17.79 1.29
N ASP A 41 -1.70 18.38 0.10
CA ASP A 41 -2.94 18.62 -0.63
C ASP A 41 -3.47 17.29 -1.23
N ALA A 42 -4.74 17.25 -1.62
CA ALA A 42 -5.30 16.10 -2.35
C ALA A 42 -4.60 15.93 -3.72
N PHE A 43 -4.64 14.71 -4.28
CA PHE A 43 -4.20 14.49 -5.66
C PHE A 43 -5.12 15.25 -6.63
N SER A 44 -4.53 15.98 -7.59
CA SER A 44 -5.29 16.67 -8.64
C SER A 44 -5.21 15.91 -9.97
N SER A 45 -6.35 15.80 -10.65
CA SER A 45 -6.51 15.36 -12.05
C SER A 45 -6.12 16.45 -13.05
N ASP A 46 -6.41 17.70 -12.67
CA ASP A 46 -6.20 18.88 -13.47
C ASP A 46 -4.80 19.47 -13.26
N GLN A 47 -4.29 20.13 -14.29
CA GLN A 47 -3.10 21.00 -14.27
C GLN A 47 -3.21 22.18 -13.27
N GLN A 48 -4.20 22.18 -12.38
CA GLN A 48 -4.17 23.02 -11.19
C GLN A 48 -2.90 22.67 -10.42
N ALA A 49 -2.10 23.70 -10.15
CA ALA A 49 -0.78 23.56 -9.53
C ALA A 49 -0.92 23.14 -8.05
N THR A 50 -1.27 21.88 -7.82
CA THR A 50 -1.10 21.25 -6.51
C THR A 50 0.38 20.94 -6.34
N ALA A 51 0.87 21.03 -5.09
CA ALA A 51 2.24 20.64 -4.78
C ALA A 51 2.43 19.12 -4.87
N ILE A 52 1.38 18.32 -5.14
CA ILE A 52 1.46 16.87 -5.28
C ILE A 52 0.76 16.37 -6.55
N THR A 53 1.42 15.47 -7.29
CA THR A 53 0.90 14.86 -8.52
C THR A 53 1.00 13.33 -8.46
N TYR A 54 -0.01 12.65 -8.99
CA TYR A 54 -0.04 11.18 -9.14
C TYR A 54 0.31 10.80 -10.58
N HIS A 55 1.28 9.92 -10.75
CA HIS A 55 1.68 9.38 -12.04
C HIS A 55 1.54 7.85 -12.00
N GLU A 56 0.52 7.32 -12.66
CA GLU A 56 0.47 5.87 -12.84
C GLU A 56 1.52 5.44 -13.89
N VAL A 57 2.21 4.35 -13.58
CA VAL A 57 3.11 3.60 -14.45
C VAL A 57 2.51 2.19 -14.62
N ASP A 58 1.87 1.90 -15.76
CA ASP A 58 1.23 0.61 -16.01
C ASP A 58 2.29 -0.50 -16.14
N LEU A 59 2.41 -1.29 -15.06
CA LEU A 59 3.38 -2.38 -14.99
C LEU A 59 3.10 -3.49 -15.99
N TYR A 60 1.85 -3.68 -16.43
CA TYR A 60 1.46 -4.67 -17.43
C TYR A 60 1.96 -4.28 -18.82
N LEU A 61 1.89 -2.99 -19.15
CA LEU A 61 2.39 -2.44 -20.41
C LEU A 61 3.89 -2.22 -20.44
N ASN A 62 4.57 -2.57 -19.34
CA ASN A 62 6.01 -2.37 -19.17
C ASN A 62 6.41 -0.88 -19.20
N GLU A 63 5.54 0.04 -18.80
CA GLU A 63 5.87 1.48 -18.78
C GLU A 63 7.09 1.77 -17.89
N GLN A 64 7.28 0.97 -16.84
CA GLN A 64 8.45 1.02 -15.96
C GLN A 64 9.77 0.64 -16.64
N LEU A 65 9.73 0.04 -17.84
CA LEU A 65 10.92 -0.32 -18.61
C LEU A 65 11.32 0.74 -19.65
N THR A 66 10.47 1.75 -19.88
CA THR A 66 10.72 2.85 -20.82
C THR A 66 11.88 3.72 -20.37
N ASP A 67 12.59 4.33 -21.32
CA ASP A 67 13.68 5.27 -21.02
C ASP A 67 13.18 6.49 -20.23
N SER A 68 11.96 6.96 -20.51
CA SER A 68 11.32 8.05 -19.77
C SER A 68 11.22 7.73 -18.28
N PHE A 69 10.77 6.52 -17.90
CA PHE A 69 10.67 6.16 -16.49
C PHE A 69 12.03 5.78 -15.90
N LYS A 70 12.87 5.05 -16.63
CA LYS A 70 14.21 4.66 -16.17
C LYS A 70 15.15 5.85 -15.94
N SER A 71 14.94 6.96 -16.63
CA SER A 71 15.64 8.22 -16.35
C SER A 71 15.33 8.78 -14.96
N ILE A 72 14.18 8.41 -14.38
CA ILE A 72 13.77 8.77 -13.02
C ILE A 72 14.23 7.70 -12.03
N ASN A 73 13.84 6.44 -12.26
CA ASN A 73 14.27 5.30 -11.46
C ASN A 73 14.92 4.23 -12.36
N PRO A 74 16.26 4.15 -12.39
CA PRO A 74 16.99 3.19 -13.23
C PRO A 74 16.64 1.72 -12.96
N GLN A 75 16.14 1.40 -11.76
CA GLN A 75 15.67 0.05 -11.43
C GLN A 75 14.35 -0.32 -12.11
N GLY A 76 13.61 0.66 -12.66
CA GLY A 76 12.32 0.44 -13.30
C GLY A 76 11.28 -0.13 -12.35
N LYS A 77 11.24 0.35 -11.10
CA LYS A 77 10.29 -0.11 -10.07
C LYS A 77 9.42 1.03 -9.55
N VAL A 78 8.19 0.69 -9.16
CA VAL A 78 7.30 1.54 -8.38
C VAL A 78 7.14 0.97 -6.96
N PRO A 79 6.92 1.80 -5.93
CA PRO A 79 6.76 3.25 -5.99
C PRO A 79 8.08 4.01 -6.19
N THR A 80 7.98 5.26 -6.67
CA THR A 80 9.07 6.25 -6.69
C THR A 80 8.47 7.62 -6.43
N ILE A 81 9.13 8.45 -5.61
CA ILE A 81 8.79 9.86 -5.48
C ILE A 81 9.92 10.74 -6.02
N ARG A 82 9.54 11.83 -6.69
CA ARG A 82 10.41 12.99 -6.95
C ARG A 82 9.94 14.12 -6.05
N PHE A 83 10.79 14.52 -5.12
CA PHE A 83 10.48 15.48 -4.07
C PHE A 83 11.39 16.70 -4.21
N LYS A 84 10.81 17.89 -4.40
CA LYS A 84 11.56 19.13 -4.46
C LYS A 84 11.53 19.83 -3.10
N LEU A 85 12.66 19.83 -2.41
CA LEU A 85 12.80 20.44 -1.10
C LEU A 85 12.71 21.97 -1.22
N ASN A 86 11.99 22.58 -0.28
CA ASN A 86 11.93 24.03 -0.10
C ASN A 86 12.53 24.37 1.28
N ASP A 87 13.86 24.47 1.34
CA ASP A 87 14.61 24.85 2.54
C ASP A 87 14.73 26.37 2.72
N GLY A 88 14.15 27.15 1.81
CA GLY A 88 14.27 28.61 1.78
C GLY A 88 15.56 29.12 1.15
N SER A 89 16.41 28.25 0.60
CA SER A 89 17.49 28.65 -0.29
C SER A 89 16.96 28.98 -1.70
N ASN A 90 17.72 29.71 -2.50
CA ASN A 90 17.37 30.01 -3.90
C ASN A 90 17.57 28.79 -4.84
N SER A 91 17.92 27.62 -4.32
CA SER A 91 18.11 26.38 -5.09
C SER A 91 17.09 25.32 -4.67
N GLU A 92 16.21 24.92 -5.58
CA GLU A 92 15.37 23.74 -5.36
C GLU A 92 16.24 22.48 -5.48
N GLN A 93 16.44 21.76 -4.37
CA GLN A 93 17.06 20.44 -4.41
C GLN A 93 16.00 19.39 -4.76
N GLU A 94 16.23 18.66 -5.85
CA GLU A 94 15.41 17.51 -6.23
C GLU A 94 15.96 16.22 -5.59
N LEU A 95 15.09 15.48 -4.90
CA LEU A 95 15.36 14.20 -4.29
C LEU A 95 14.53 13.11 -4.98
N ILE A 96 15.18 12.08 -5.49
CA ILE A 96 14.52 10.87 -6.00
C ILE A 96 14.62 9.78 -4.94
N ILE A 97 13.47 9.28 -4.49
CA ILE A 97 13.40 8.25 -3.44
C ILE A 97 12.57 7.08 -3.97
N ASN A 98 13.16 5.89 -3.94
CA ASN A 98 12.53 4.62 -4.33
C ASN A 98 12.53 3.66 -3.12
N GLU A 99 11.98 2.46 -3.31
CA GLU A 99 11.69 1.48 -2.27
C GLU A 99 10.61 1.95 -1.27
N SER A 100 9.46 1.25 -1.24
CA SER A 100 8.28 1.72 -0.51
C SER A 100 8.53 2.00 0.97
N LEU A 101 9.40 1.21 1.62
CA LEU A 101 9.71 1.39 3.05
C LEU A 101 10.64 2.58 3.29
N VAL A 102 11.54 2.88 2.35
CA VAL A 102 12.43 4.05 2.41
C VAL A 102 11.63 5.32 2.15
N ILE A 103 10.74 5.30 1.15
CA ILE A 103 9.77 6.39 0.91
C ILE A 103 8.97 6.66 2.17
N ASN A 104 8.42 5.62 2.81
CA ASN A 104 7.61 5.79 4.01
C ASN A 104 8.43 6.32 5.22
N ASP A 105 9.68 5.88 5.40
CA ASP A 105 10.58 6.41 6.45
C ASP A 105 10.86 7.91 6.21
N PHE A 106 11.06 8.32 4.95
CA PHE A 106 11.24 9.72 4.58
C PHE A 106 9.98 10.56 4.80
N LEU A 107 8.81 10.10 4.34
CA LEU A 107 7.54 10.84 4.50
C LEU A 107 7.17 10.98 5.99
N GLN A 108 7.40 9.93 6.78
CA GLN A 108 7.29 9.95 8.24
C GLN A 108 8.13 11.07 8.84
N GLU A 109 9.41 11.18 8.49
CA GLU A 109 10.28 12.21 9.10
C GLU A 109 9.96 13.63 8.66
N VAL A 110 9.56 13.82 7.39
CA VAL A 110 9.43 15.15 6.79
C VAL A 110 8.02 15.72 6.88
N LEU A 111 6.98 14.87 6.87
CA LEU A 111 5.59 15.31 6.75
C LEU A 111 4.71 14.84 7.92
N ILE A 112 4.90 13.63 8.41
CA ILE A 112 3.98 12.97 9.37
C ILE A 112 4.75 12.20 10.45
N PRO A 113 5.48 12.89 11.36
CA PRO A 113 6.26 12.24 12.42
C PRO A 113 5.43 11.37 13.37
N GLU A 114 4.10 11.39 13.26
CA GLU A 114 3.15 10.62 14.06
C GLU A 114 2.84 9.21 13.52
N LEU A 115 3.46 8.67 12.46
CA LEU A 115 3.33 7.22 12.12
C LEU A 115 4.38 6.32 12.79
N LEU A 116 5.08 6.85 13.78
CA LEU A 116 5.85 6.09 14.75
C LEU A 116 5.47 6.60 16.15
N PRO A 117 5.38 5.71 17.16
CA PRO A 117 4.94 6.07 18.51
C PRO A 117 6.04 6.80 19.31
N ILE A 118 6.66 7.82 18.70
CA ILE A 118 7.71 8.64 19.29
C ILE A 118 7.03 9.82 19.98
N ASN A 119 7.18 9.93 21.31
CA ASN A 119 6.65 11.06 22.06
C ASN A 119 7.65 12.21 22.08
N SER A 120 7.16 13.45 22.23
CA SER A 120 8.01 14.63 22.37
C SER A 120 8.98 14.58 23.56
N ASN A 121 8.69 13.73 24.55
CA ASN A 121 9.50 13.56 25.75
C ASN A 121 10.51 12.40 25.63
N ASP A 122 10.44 11.61 24.56
CA ASP A 122 11.36 10.50 24.35
C ASP A 122 12.77 11.04 24.11
N GLY A 123 13.76 10.47 24.80
CA GLY A 123 15.16 10.74 24.50
C GLY A 123 15.56 10.20 23.11
N GLN A 124 16.73 10.61 22.62
CA GLN A 124 17.27 10.14 21.33
C GLN A 124 17.36 8.60 21.25
N ALA A 125 17.85 7.95 22.32
CA ALA A 125 17.99 6.50 22.37
C ALA A 125 16.63 5.78 22.34
N GLU A 126 15.62 6.29 23.03
CA GLU A 126 14.28 5.71 23.04
C GLU A 126 13.59 5.86 21.67
N SER A 127 13.70 7.04 21.07
CA SER A 127 13.20 7.30 19.71
C SER A 127 13.84 6.34 18.70
N ALA A 128 15.17 6.16 18.77
CA ALA A 128 15.92 5.25 17.92
C ALA A 128 15.51 3.78 18.15
N TYR A 129 15.25 3.38 19.39
CA TYR A 129 14.78 2.05 19.73
C TYR A 129 13.39 1.77 19.14
N LYS A 130 12.42 2.68 19.31
CA LYS A 130 11.06 2.53 18.76
C LYS A 130 11.08 2.43 17.23
N LYS A 131 11.89 3.26 16.57
CA LYS A 131 12.13 3.17 15.12
C LYS A 131 12.73 1.82 14.72
N SER A 132 13.71 1.33 15.47
CA SER A 132 14.34 0.02 15.23
C SER A 132 13.37 -1.14 15.44
N LEU A 133 12.49 -1.06 16.44
CA LEU A 133 11.46 -2.06 16.72
C LEU A 133 10.48 -2.18 15.55
N ALA A 134 10.04 -1.04 14.98
CA ALA A 134 9.23 -1.04 13.76
C ALA A 134 9.96 -1.75 12.60
N LYS A 135 11.23 -1.44 12.37
CA LYS A 135 12.05 -2.04 11.30
C LYS A 135 12.23 -3.56 11.47
N ILE A 136 12.44 -4.04 12.70
CA ILE A 136 12.57 -5.48 13.00
C ILE A 136 11.31 -6.23 12.58
N TRP A 137 10.14 -5.73 12.97
CA TRP A 137 8.88 -6.41 12.71
C TRP A 137 8.45 -6.31 11.24
N ILE A 138 8.69 -5.17 10.58
CA ILE A 138 8.54 -5.03 9.13
C ILE A 138 9.41 -6.06 8.39
N SER A 139 10.68 -6.17 8.76
CA SER A 139 11.62 -7.13 8.16
C SER A 139 11.18 -8.59 8.37
N TYR A 140 10.70 -8.92 9.58
CA TYR A 140 10.15 -10.24 9.86
C TYR A 140 9.00 -10.57 8.92
N PHE A 141 8.02 -9.66 8.80
CA PHE A 141 6.84 -9.86 7.95
C PHE A 141 7.24 -10.01 6.47
N ASP A 142 8.11 -9.15 5.95
CA ASP A 142 8.52 -9.22 4.54
C ASP A 142 9.27 -10.53 4.23
N SER A 143 10.10 -11.00 5.16
CA SER A 143 10.87 -12.24 4.98
C SER A 143 10.03 -13.51 5.13
N ASN A 144 9.03 -13.50 6.02
CA ASN A 144 8.33 -14.72 6.45
C ASN A 144 6.89 -14.84 5.95
N VAL A 145 6.20 -13.73 5.71
CA VAL A 145 4.77 -13.71 5.35
C VAL A 145 4.60 -13.29 3.90
N ASN A 146 5.24 -12.19 3.50
CA ASN A 146 5.11 -11.66 2.14
C ASN A 146 5.64 -12.63 1.06
N SER A 147 6.75 -13.33 1.35
CA SER A 147 7.32 -14.35 0.47
C SER A 147 6.33 -15.47 0.10
N LEU A 148 5.36 -15.78 0.97
CA LEU A 148 4.33 -16.78 0.72
C LEU A 148 3.20 -16.28 -0.18
N LEU A 149 2.86 -14.97 -0.14
CA LEU A 149 1.94 -14.37 -1.11
C LEU A 149 2.47 -14.52 -2.54
N PHE A 150 3.77 -14.32 -2.73
CA PHE A 150 4.38 -14.43 -4.06
C PHE A 150 4.30 -15.82 -4.67
N LYS A 151 4.22 -16.89 -3.85
CA LYS A 151 3.95 -18.25 -4.34
C LYS A 151 2.54 -18.42 -4.93
N LEU A 152 1.58 -17.60 -4.51
CA LEU A 152 0.24 -17.57 -5.13
C LEU A 152 0.27 -16.77 -6.44
N VAL A 153 0.95 -15.63 -6.42
CA VAL A 153 0.93 -14.63 -7.50
C VAL A 153 1.74 -15.07 -8.71
N PHE A 154 2.93 -15.63 -8.49
CA PHE A 154 3.88 -15.92 -9.56
C PHE A 154 4.03 -17.43 -9.76
N GLY A 155 3.85 -17.87 -11.01
CA GLY A 155 3.96 -19.27 -11.39
C GLY A 155 2.64 -19.91 -11.81
N GLU A 156 2.64 -21.24 -11.87
CA GLU A 156 1.43 -22.02 -12.12
C GLU A 156 0.47 -21.90 -10.95
N GLU A 157 -0.84 -21.92 -11.25
CA GLU A 157 -1.85 -21.89 -10.20
C GLU A 157 -1.73 -23.13 -9.30
N PRO A 158 -1.42 -22.97 -8.00
CA PRO A 158 -1.31 -24.12 -7.11
C PRO A 158 -2.69 -24.75 -6.90
N SER A 159 -2.71 -26.09 -6.76
CA SER A 159 -3.91 -26.79 -6.32
C SER A 159 -4.28 -26.41 -4.89
N LEU A 160 -5.55 -26.60 -4.53
CA LEU A 160 -6.02 -26.31 -3.17
C LEU A 160 -5.19 -27.03 -2.09
N GLU A 161 -4.82 -28.29 -2.33
CA GLU A 161 -3.99 -29.07 -1.39
C GLU A 161 -2.58 -28.48 -1.24
N LYS A 162 -1.97 -27.99 -2.32
CA LYS A 162 -0.68 -27.27 -2.23
C LYS A 162 -0.82 -25.95 -1.48
N VAL A 163 -1.88 -25.20 -1.70
CA VAL A 163 -2.12 -23.94 -0.96
C VAL A 163 -2.27 -24.22 0.53
N LYS A 164 -3.04 -25.24 0.92
CA LYS A 164 -3.19 -25.64 2.33
C LYS A 164 -1.84 -26.00 2.95
N ALA A 165 -1.08 -26.90 2.31
CA ALA A 165 0.14 -27.45 2.88
C ALA A 165 1.34 -26.49 2.86
N GLU A 166 1.54 -25.75 1.77
CA GLU A 166 2.77 -24.98 1.53
C GLU A 166 2.62 -23.48 1.81
N ILE A 167 1.39 -23.00 2.01
CA ILE A 167 1.10 -21.57 2.18
C ILE A 167 0.30 -21.34 3.46
N LEU A 168 -0.88 -21.96 3.62
CA LEU A 168 -1.77 -21.69 4.75
C LEU A 168 -1.21 -22.23 6.08
N THR A 169 -0.67 -23.45 6.13
CA THR A 169 -0.05 -23.95 7.37
C THR A 169 1.18 -23.12 7.76
N PRO A 170 2.16 -22.88 6.87
CA PRO A 170 3.33 -22.06 7.23
C PRO A 170 2.97 -20.63 7.62
N ILE A 171 2.01 -19.99 6.95
CA ILE A 171 1.64 -18.62 7.31
C ILE A 171 0.99 -18.56 8.70
N GLN A 172 0.19 -19.55 9.10
CA GLN A 172 -0.39 -19.60 10.45
C GLN A 172 0.69 -19.66 11.53
N ASP A 173 1.77 -20.43 11.32
CA ASP A 173 2.90 -20.46 12.24
C ASP A 173 3.63 -19.11 12.31
N LYS A 174 3.88 -18.47 11.16
CA LYS A 174 4.56 -17.16 11.10
C LYS A 174 3.72 -16.04 11.71
N LEU A 175 2.41 -16.03 11.46
CA LEU A 175 1.49 -15.08 12.08
C LEU A 175 1.37 -15.33 13.59
N THR A 176 1.33 -16.60 14.03
CA THR A 176 1.32 -16.94 15.45
C THR A 176 2.56 -16.39 16.17
N PHE A 177 3.74 -16.57 15.57
CA PHE A 177 4.98 -16.00 16.10
C PHE A 177 4.94 -14.47 16.10
N LEU A 178 4.53 -13.83 15.01
CA LEU A 178 4.47 -12.37 14.88
C LEU A 178 3.49 -11.73 15.86
N VAL A 179 2.33 -12.35 16.11
CA VAL A 179 1.37 -11.84 17.10
C VAL A 179 1.91 -11.98 18.51
N ARG A 180 2.48 -13.14 18.86
CA ARG A 180 2.97 -13.38 20.23
C ARG A 180 4.18 -12.55 20.60
N ASN A 181 5.09 -12.36 19.67
CA ASN A 181 6.37 -11.72 19.94
C ASN A 181 6.40 -10.25 19.50
N GLY A 182 5.62 -9.89 18.47
CA GLY A 182 5.51 -8.52 17.97
C GLY A 182 4.35 -7.79 18.64
N PHE A 183 3.11 -8.13 18.28
CA PHE A 183 1.91 -7.42 18.76
C PHE A 183 1.83 -7.40 20.28
N SER A 184 1.94 -8.55 20.95
CA SER A 184 1.78 -8.61 22.40
C SER A 184 2.89 -7.88 23.16
N ALA A 185 4.11 -7.81 22.61
CA ALA A 185 5.20 -7.05 23.20
C ALA A 185 5.03 -5.55 22.96
N ALA A 186 4.69 -5.16 21.73
CA ALA A 186 4.48 -3.78 21.33
C ALA A 186 3.28 -3.14 22.07
N ARG A 187 2.17 -3.87 22.23
CA ARG A 187 0.98 -3.42 22.97
C ARG A 187 1.25 -3.26 24.46
N LYS A 188 2.05 -4.15 25.07
CA LYS A 188 2.47 -3.99 26.47
C LYS A 188 3.39 -2.78 26.67
N ALA A 189 4.21 -2.46 25.68
CA ALA A 189 5.21 -1.38 25.76
C ALA A 189 4.62 0.03 25.51
N VAL A 190 3.52 0.14 24.76
CA VAL A 190 2.93 1.44 24.37
C VAL A 190 1.55 1.64 24.99
N SER A 191 0.57 0.79 24.64
CA SER A 191 -0.79 0.76 25.18
C SER A 191 -1.56 -0.44 24.60
N GLU A 192 -2.62 -0.89 25.27
CA GLU A 192 -3.59 -1.77 24.60
C GLU A 192 -4.32 -1.01 23.49
N GLY A 193 -4.55 -1.66 22.34
CA GLY A 193 -5.26 -1.05 21.24
C GLY A 193 -5.29 -1.89 19.96
N PRO A 194 -5.98 -1.42 18.92
CA PRO A 194 -6.28 -2.22 17.74
C PRO A 194 -5.10 -2.40 16.77
N TYR A 195 -4.11 -1.52 16.78
CA TYR A 195 -2.98 -1.51 15.86
C TYR A 195 -1.78 -2.32 16.39
N PHE A 196 -0.68 -2.34 15.62
CA PHE A 196 0.54 -3.04 16.00
C PHE A 196 1.13 -2.47 17.31
N PHE A 197 1.29 -1.15 17.39
CA PHE A 197 1.74 -0.43 18.59
C PHE A 197 0.57 0.02 19.49
N GLY A 198 -0.46 -0.82 19.63
CA GLY A 198 -1.60 -0.51 20.48
C GLY A 198 -2.57 0.47 19.83
N ASN A 199 -2.83 1.60 20.48
CA ASN A 199 -3.73 2.63 19.93
C ASN A 199 -3.10 3.49 18.83
N HIS A 200 -1.81 3.27 18.52
CA HIS A 200 -1.08 4.07 17.57
C HIS A 200 -0.94 3.34 16.22
N PHE A 201 -1.61 3.87 15.19
CA PHE A 201 -1.43 3.41 13.81
C PHE A 201 -0.07 3.87 13.28
N SER A 202 0.66 2.97 12.63
CA SER A 202 2.09 3.18 12.38
C SER A 202 2.55 2.67 11.01
N LEU A 203 3.82 2.95 10.69
CA LEU A 203 4.51 2.38 9.54
C LEU A 203 4.44 0.84 9.47
N VAL A 204 4.32 0.16 10.61
CA VAL A 204 4.19 -1.31 10.65
C VAL A 204 2.84 -1.75 10.08
N ASP A 205 1.76 -1.07 10.48
CA ASP A 205 0.41 -1.35 9.98
C ASP A 205 0.33 -1.08 8.47
N ILE A 206 0.90 0.04 8.02
CA ILE A 206 1.00 0.41 6.60
C ILE A 206 1.81 -0.63 5.81
N ALA A 207 2.91 -1.15 6.37
CA ALA A 207 3.74 -2.14 5.71
C ALA A 207 3.00 -3.47 5.50
N TYR A 208 2.17 -3.88 6.46
CA TYR A 208 1.49 -5.17 6.43
C TYR A 208 0.22 -5.16 5.58
N PHE A 209 -0.63 -4.13 5.77
CA PHE A 209 -2.01 -4.15 5.28
C PHE A 209 -2.13 -4.47 3.78
N PRO A 210 -1.39 -3.83 2.86
CA PRO A 210 -1.52 -4.11 1.42
C PRO A 210 -1.28 -5.57 1.04
N PHE A 211 -0.45 -6.28 1.80
CA PHE A 211 -0.10 -7.68 1.54
C PHE A 211 -1.11 -8.62 2.19
N VAL A 212 -1.49 -8.34 3.45
CA VAL A 212 -2.50 -9.13 4.16
C VAL A 212 -3.84 -9.09 3.44
N THR A 213 -4.30 -7.90 3.01
CA THR A 213 -5.59 -7.77 2.33
C THR A 213 -5.62 -8.55 1.01
N ARG A 214 -4.55 -8.49 0.20
CA ARG A 214 -4.47 -9.23 -1.06
C ARG A 214 -4.40 -10.73 -0.82
N LEU A 215 -3.64 -11.17 0.19
CA LEU A 215 -3.56 -12.57 0.53
C LEU A 215 -4.90 -13.14 0.97
N GLU A 216 -5.60 -12.42 1.86
CA GLU A 216 -6.94 -12.79 2.33
C GLU A 216 -7.94 -12.86 1.18
N ILE A 217 -8.00 -11.83 0.33
CA ILE A 217 -8.88 -11.78 -0.84
C ILE A 217 -8.60 -12.96 -1.77
N ILE A 218 -7.33 -13.23 -2.10
CA ILE A 218 -6.98 -14.34 -3.01
C ILE A 218 -7.31 -15.69 -2.39
N LEU A 219 -7.00 -15.92 -1.11
CA LEU A 219 -7.35 -17.17 -0.43
C LEU A 219 -8.87 -17.40 -0.43
N ARG A 220 -9.65 -16.37 -0.12
CA ARG A 220 -11.12 -16.47 -0.03
C ARG A 220 -11.76 -16.67 -1.41
N HIS A 221 -11.42 -15.82 -2.38
CA HIS A 221 -12.08 -15.83 -3.69
C HIS A 221 -11.62 -16.96 -4.60
N LYS A 222 -10.35 -17.40 -4.52
CA LYS A 222 -9.83 -18.45 -5.41
C LYS A 222 -9.80 -19.84 -4.78
N TYR A 223 -9.64 -19.92 -3.47
CA TYR A 223 -9.42 -21.19 -2.78
C TYR A 223 -10.48 -21.52 -1.73
N GLY A 224 -11.41 -20.59 -1.45
CA GLY A 224 -12.41 -20.78 -0.39
C GLY A 224 -11.80 -20.89 1.01
N LEU A 225 -10.60 -20.33 1.21
CA LEU A 225 -9.86 -20.38 2.47
C LEU A 225 -9.88 -19.00 3.15
N ASN A 226 -10.05 -18.98 4.46
CA ASN A 226 -9.97 -17.77 5.26
C ASN A 226 -8.59 -17.67 5.93
N LEU A 227 -7.85 -16.59 5.68
CA LEU A 227 -6.53 -16.34 6.28
C LEU A 227 -6.57 -16.33 7.82
N PHE A 228 -7.69 -15.93 8.39
CA PHE A 228 -7.85 -15.70 9.82
C PHE A 228 -8.48 -16.87 10.57
N GLU A 229 -8.83 -17.96 9.88
CA GLU A 229 -9.39 -19.15 10.52
C GLU A 229 -8.31 -20.22 10.71
N PRO A 230 -8.26 -20.90 11.87
CA PRO A 230 -7.35 -22.02 12.08
C PRO A 230 -7.60 -23.11 11.04
N PHE A 231 -6.52 -23.71 10.53
CA PHE A 231 -6.61 -24.79 9.56
C PHE A 231 -6.02 -26.09 10.12
N GLY A 232 -6.64 -27.22 9.80
CA GLY A 232 -6.16 -28.53 10.24
C GLY A 232 -6.07 -28.65 11.77
N ASN A 233 -4.94 -29.17 12.27
CA ASN A 233 -4.69 -29.39 13.69
C ASN A 233 -4.03 -28.18 14.38
N ALA A 234 -4.39 -26.96 13.95
CA ALA A 234 -3.87 -25.73 14.54
C ALA A 234 -4.12 -25.70 16.06
N SER A 235 -3.10 -25.28 16.81
CA SER A 235 -3.18 -25.19 18.28
C SER A 235 -4.14 -24.09 18.75
N GLN A 236 -4.61 -24.17 20.00
CA GLN A 236 -5.38 -23.07 20.61
C GLN A 236 -4.62 -21.73 20.56
N GLN A 237 -3.31 -21.79 20.76
CA GLN A 237 -2.44 -20.63 20.64
C GLN A 237 -2.48 -19.99 19.25
N THR A 238 -2.51 -20.82 18.20
CA THR A 238 -2.65 -20.35 16.81
C THR A 238 -4.02 -19.70 16.63
N ALA A 239 -5.08 -20.33 17.13
CA ALA A 239 -6.43 -19.78 17.04
C ALA A 239 -6.56 -18.41 17.73
N ASP A 240 -6.01 -18.26 18.93
CA ASP A 240 -6.02 -16.98 19.65
C ASP A 240 -5.23 -15.89 18.90
N ALA A 241 -4.08 -16.26 18.33
CA ALA A 241 -3.26 -15.35 17.55
C ALA A 241 -3.97 -14.88 16.28
N LEU A 242 -4.62 -15.79 15.54
CA LEU A 242 -5.37 -15.45 14.34
C LEU A 242 -6.58 -14.57 14.64
N LYS A 243 -7.27 -14.80 15.78
CA LYS A 243 -8.35 -13.93 16.24
C LYS A 243 -7.86 -12.50 16.51
N LEU A 244 -6.72 -12.35 17.18
CA LEU A 244 -6.13 -11.03 17.41
C LEU A 244 -5.69 -10.36 16.10
N PHE A 245 -5.14 -11.13 15.17
CA PHE A 245 -4.70 -10.63 13.87
C PHE A 245 -5.88 -10.23 12.97
N SER A 246 -6.99 -10.98 13.03
CA SER A 246 -8.26 -10.63 12.38
C SER A 246 -8.82 -9.32 12.93
N ALA A 247 -8.84 -9.15 14.25
CA ALA A 247 -9.26 -7.89 14.87
C ALA A 247 -8.37 -6.71 14.43
N TRP A 248 -7.04 -6.91 14.37
CA TRP A 248 -6.13 -5.92 13.80
C TRP A 248 -6.49 -5.58 12.34
N TYR A 249 -6.71 -6.59 11.49
CA TYR A 249 -7.02 -6.41 10.09
C TYR A 249 -8.30 -5.59 9.90
N GLU A 250 -9.37 -5.90 10.61
CA GLU A 250 -10.64 -5.16 10.52
C GLU A 250 -10.51 -3.71 10.99
N ASN A 251 -9.75 -3.46 12.06
CA ASN A 251 -9.50 -2.10 12.53
C ASN A 251 -8.64 -1.29 11.56
N VAL A 252 -7.59 -1.89 10.99
CA VAL A 252 -6.79 -1.22 9.96
C VAL A 252 -7.62 -0.99 8.70
N LYS A 253 -8.40 -1.98 8.25
CA LYS A 253 -9.30 -1.86 7.10
C LYS A 253 -10.29 -0.70 7.25
N ALA A 254 -10.80 -0.48 8.46
CA ALA A 254 -11.74 0.60 8.76
C ALA A 254 -11.11 2.00 8.76
N ARG A 255 -9.77 2.11 8.82
CA ARG A 255 -9.07 3.39 8.85
C ARG A 255 -9.31 4.19 7.58
N GLU A 256 -9.50 5.50 7.72
CA GLU A 256 -9.86 6.37 6.60
C GLU A 256 -8.84 6.36 5.46
N SER A 257 -7.54 6.33 5.77
CA SER A 257 -6.49 6.24 4.74
C SER A 257 -6.56 4.94 3.93
N ILE A 258 -6.93 3.83 4.57
CA ILE A 258 -7.14 2.53 3.92
C ILE A 258 -8.41 2.54 3.07
N GLN A 259 -9.48 3.14 3.59
CA GLN A 259 -10.70 3.32 2.81
C GLN A 259 -10.39 4.14 1.54
N ARG A 260 -9.74 5.30 1.68
CA ARG A 260 -9.40 6.19 0.56
C ARG A 260 -8.35 5.63 -0.40
N SER A 261 -7.53 4.66 0.03
CA SER A 261 -6.54 4.01 -0.86
C SER A 261 -7.09 2.78 -1.59
N SER A 262 -8.22 2.23 -1.13
CA SER A 262 -8.72 0.92 -1.56
C SER A 262 -10.23 0.89 -1.77
N PHE A 263 -11.02 0.96 -0.70
CA PHE A 263 -12.44 0.56 -0.73
C PHE A 263 -13.40 1.71 -1.08
N LYS A 264 -12.99 2.94 -0.84
CA LYS A 264 -13.73 4.19 -1.09
C LYS A 264 -12.77 5.25 -1.63
N PRO A 265 -12.09 5.00 -2.76
CA PRO A 265 -11.10 5.93 -3.27
C PRO A 265 -11.76 7.21 -3.77
N LEU A 266 -11.21 8.36 -3.38
CA LEU A 266 -11.71 9.68 -3.82
C LEU A 266 -11.28 10.02 -5.25
N PHE A 267 -10.36 9.24 -5.80
CA PHE A 267 -9.88 9.36 -7.17
C PHE A 267 -9.53 7.97 -7.71
N VAL A 268 -9.57 7.81 -9.01
CA VAL A 268 -9.15 6.59 -9.70
C VAL A 268 -8.13 6.98 -10.79
N PRO A 269 -6.98 6.30 -10.89
CA PRO A 269 -6.01 6.61 -11.95
C PRO A 269 -6.57 6.31 -13.35
N VAL A 270 -6.35 7.21 -14.32
CA VAL A 270 -6.78 7.00 -15.71
C VAL A 270 -5.64 6.43 -16.52
N THR A 271 -5.41 5.14 -16.35
CA THR A 271 -4.46 4.36 -17.16
C THR A 271 -5.04 3.03 -17.61
N PHE A 272 -6.35 2.85 -17.46
CA PHE A 272 -7.04 1.62 -17.81
C PHE A 272 -7.19 1.36 -19.32
N THR A 273 -6.36 1.96 -20.17
CA THR A 273 -6.70 2.13 -21.59
C THR A 273 -5.56 1.70 -22.52
N SER A 274 -5.45 0.40 -22.74
CA SER A 274 -4.94 -0.13 -24.01
C SER A 274 -5.43 -1.54 -24.38
N ASN A 275 -6.17 -2.23 -23.50
CA ASN A 275 -6.64 -3.60 -23.79
C ASN A 275 -8.13 -3.77 -23.50
N GLU A 276 -8.88 -4.31 -24.46
CA GLU A 276 -10.34 -4.55 -24.36
C GLU A 276 -10.71 -5.39 -23.13
N LEU A 277 -9.87 -6.35 -22.76
CA LEU A 277 -10.05 -7.20 -21.56
C LEU A 277 -9.95 -6.42 -20.24
N LYS A 278 -9.24 -5.27 -20.22
CA LYS A 278 -9.09 -4.43 -19.03
C LYS A 278 -10.24 -3.42 -18.86
N LYS A 279 -11.05 -3.16 -19.89
CA LYS A 279 -12.23 -2.28 -19.82
C LYS A 279 -13.32 -2.84 -18.89
N GLN A 280 -13.45 -4.16 -18.84
CA GLN A 280 -14.44 -4.82 -17.98
C GLN A 280 -14.05 -4.82 -16.49
N SER A 281 -12.77 -4.54 -16.16
CA SER A 281 -12.19 -4.64 -14.81
C SER A 281 -12.70 -3.63 -13.81
N VAL A 282 -13.02 -2.42 -14.29
CA VAL A 282 -13.46 -1.32 -13.43
C VAL A 282 -14.98 -1.42 -13.38
N SER A 283 -15.45 -2.31 -12.52
CA SER A 283 -16.84 -2.39 -12.02
C SER A 283 -18.01 -2.48 -13.04
N GLY A 284 -17.77 -2.77 -14.32
CA GLY A 284 -18.81 -2.82 -15.36
C GLY A 284 -18.74 -1.71 -16.41
N PHE A 285 -17.56 -1.17 -16.68
CA PHE A 285 -17.38 -0.13 -17.69
C PHE A 285 -17.61 -0.63 -19.12
N ASN A 286 -18.42 0.11 -19.88
CA ASN A 286 -18.70 -0.10 -21.30
C ASN A 286 -18.27 1.12 -22.13
N ALA A 287 -17.15 1.78 -21.80
CA ALA A 287 -16.67 2.90 -22.62
C ALA A 287 -15.86 2.44 -23.84
N ASP A 288 -16.09 3.18 -24.91
CA ASP A 288 -15.41 3.08 -26.19
C ASP A 288 -13.91 3.45 -26.05
N ILE A 289 -13.02 2.76 -26.79
CA ILE A 289 -11.58 3.08 -26.87
C ILE A 289 -11.36 4.51 -27.36
N LYS A 290 -12.28 5.04 -28.17
CA LYS A 290 -12.24 6.36 -28.77
C LYS A 290 -12.50 7.46 -27.74
N GLU A 291 -13.52 7.31 -26.89
CA GLU A 291 -13.81 8.26 -25.80
C GLU A 291 -12.64 8.39 -24.82
N LEU A 292 -11.96 7.28 -24.52
CA LEU A 292 -10.79 7.25 -23.65
C LEU A 292 -9.51 7.84 -24.29
N LYS A 293 -9.39 7.79 -25.62
CA LYS A 293 -8.29 8.45 -26.36
C LYS A 293 -8.51 9.96 -26.49
N GLU A 294 -9.76 10.41 -26.47
CA GLU A 294 -10.15 11.81 -26.59
C GLU A 294 -10.18 12.55 -25.24
N LEU A 295 -10.33 11.83 -24.12
CA LEU A 295 -10.08 12.38 -22.77
C LEU A 295 -8.60 12.76 -22.65
N ARG A 296 -8.32 14.05 -22.41
CA ARG A 296 -6.98 14.59 -22.13
C ARG A 296 -6.37 13.87 -20.93
N LYS A 297 -5.59 12.79 -21.12
CA LYS A 297 -4.89 11.98 -20.08
C LYS A 297 -4.81 12.65 -18.69
N PRO A 298 -5.88 12.64 -17.86
CA PRO A 298 -5.73 13.08 -16.50
C PRO A 298 -5.01 11.92 -15.81
N GLY A 299 -3.89 12.15 -15.13
CA GLY A 299 -3.19 11.04 -14.44
C GLY A 299 -4.10 10.29 -13.46
N VAL A 300 -5.11 10.99 -12.95
CA VAL A 300 -6.19 10.54 -12.06
C VAL A 300 -7.47 11.29 -12.41
N ILE A 301 -8.64 10.74 -12.10
CA ILE A 301 -9.94 11.42 -12.14
C ILE A 301 -10.63 11.27 -10.79
N SER A 302 -11.37 12.29 -10.35
CA SER A 302 -12.10 12.20 -9.09
C SER A 302 -13.23 11.17 -9.17
N GLN A 303 -13.68 10.72 -8.00
CA GLN A 303 -14.78 9.76 -7.89
C GLN A 303 -16.07 10.28 -8.56
N ASP A 304 -16.35 11.58 -8.37
CA ASP A 304 -17.54 12.27 -8.88
C ASP A 304 -17.47 12.48 -10.41
N GLU A 305 -16.29 12.84 -10.94
CA GLU A 305 -16.07 12.96 -12.39
C GLU A 305 -16.25 11.63 -13.11
N PHE A 306 -15.96 10.51 -12.43
CA PHE A 306 -15.96 9.18 -13.04
C PHE A 306 -17.18 8.32 -12.67
N ASP A 307 -18.16 8.85 -11.93
CA ASP A 307 -19.35 8.14 -11.40
C ASP A 307 -19.02 6.73 -10.87
N THR A 308 -17.96 6.62 -10.08
CA THR A 308 -17.42 5.33 -9.61
C THR A 308 -18.12 4.78 -8.38
N LYS A 309 -19.45 4.95 -8.27
CA LYS A 309 -20.24 4.36 -7.18
C LYS A 309 -20.13 2.83 -7.09
N PHE A 310 -19.50 2.20 -8.09
CA PHE A 310 -19.37 0.75 -8.22
C PHE A 310 -17.94 0.21 -8.04
N PHE A 311 -16.93 1.03 -7.71
CA PHE A 311 -15.55 0.53 -7.57
C PHE A 311 -15.46 -0.59 -6.51
N ASP A 312 -15.12 -1.80 -6.96
CA ASP A 312 -15.01 -3.00 -6.14
C ASP A 312 -13.55 -3.43 -6.05
N TYR A 313 -12.91 -3.06 -4.93
CA TYR A 313 -11.49 -3.34 -4.69
C TYR A 313 -11.16 -4.84 -4.69
N GLU A 314 -12.06 -5.69 -4.17
CA GLU A 314 -11.78 -7.13 -4.10
C GLU A 314 -11.78 -7.73 -5.51
N LYS A 315 -12.79 -7.41 -6.33
CA LYS A 315 -12.81 -7.83 -7.74
C LYS A 315 -11.61 -7.30 -8.50
N TYR A 316 -11.22 -6.04 -8.25
CA TYR A 316 -10.04 -5.44 -8.83
C TYR A 316 -8.77 -6.23 -8.48
N VAL A 317 -8.61 -6.64 -7.22
CA VAL A 317 -7.49 -7.46 -6.76
C VAL A 317 -7.48 -8.84 -7.42
N VAL A 318 -8.62 -9.54 -7.47
CA VAL A 318 -8.73 -10.87 -8.07
C VAL A 318 -8.40 -10.83 -9.56
N LEU A 319 -8.95 -9.86 -10.31
CA LEU A 319 -8.71 -9.75 -11.74
C LEU A 319 -7.28 -9.31 -12.06
N GLY A 320 -6.72 -8.35 -11.32
CA GLY A 320 -5.33 -7.94 -11.53
C GLY A 320 -4.36 -9.11 -11.30
N PHE A 321 -4.67 -9.99 -10.35
CA PHE A 321 -3.92 -11.22 -10.12
C PHE A 321 -4.02 -12.20 -11.31
N ASP A 322 -5.22 -12.39 -11.88
CA ASP A 322 -5.39 -13.21 -13.10
C ASP A 322 -4.60 -12.66 -14.29
N LEU A 323 -4.59 -11.34 -14.46
CA LEU A 323 -3.84 -10.68 -15.54
C LEU A 323 -2.33 -10.84 -15.37
N LEU A 324 -1.81 -10.72 -14.14
CA LEU A 324 -0.39 -10.95 -13.86
C LEU A 324 0.02 -12.40 -14.18
N ARG A 325 -0.79 -13.37 -13.79
CA ARG A 325 -0.52 -14.78 -14.07
C ARG A 325 -0.53 -15.08 -15.57
N LYS A 326 -1.54 -14.58 -16.30
CA LYS A 326 -1.61 -14.73 -17.77
C LYS A 326 -0.36 -14.16 -18.46
N ARG A 327 0.12 -13.00 -18.00
CA ARG A 327 1.34 -12.39 -18.54
C ARG A 327 2.58 -13.23 -18.29
N GLU A 328 2.73 -13.81 -17.09
CA GLU A 328 3.86 -14.69 -16.79
C GLU A 328 3.82 -15.98 -17.62
N GLN A 329 2.64 -16.53 -17.88
CA GLN A 329 2.48 -17.68 -18.79
C GLN A 329 2.86 -17.33 -20.24
N GLN A 330 2.55 -16.12 -20.71
CA GLN A 330 2.93 -15.65 -22.06
C GLN A 330 4.43 -15.40 -22.22
N ARG A 331 5.19 -15.26 -21.12
CA ARG A 331 6.63 -15.04 -21.13
C ARG A 331 7.45 -16.34 -21.15
N LYS A 332 6.85 -17.47 -20.83
CA LYS A 332 7.48 -18.81 -20.83
C LYS A 332 7.33 -19.49 -22.18
#